data_AF-A0A062BS07-F1
#
_entry.id   AF-A0A062BS07-F1
#
_cell.length_a   1.000
_cell.length_b   1.000
_cell.length_c   1.000
_cell.angle_alpha   90.00
_cell.angle_beta   90.00
_cell.angle_gamma   90.00
#
_symmetry.space_group_name_H-M   'P 1'
#
loop_
_entity.id
_entity.type
_entity.pdbx_description
1 polymer ?
#
loop_
_entity_poly.entity_id
_entity_poly.type
_entity_poly.pdbx_seq_one_letter_code
_entity_poly.pdbx_strand_id
1 'polypeptide(L)' 'MKITRCKLNKKTQRKLLEFFVAEVTARTAADLLGIQPNSAALFYRKLRQIIMYHLDQDAIEVLQG' A
#
# COMPACT_ATOMS: atom_id res chain seq x y z
N MET A 1 4.60 0.49 9.43
CA MET A 1 4.57 0.73 7.96
C MET A 1 5.20 2.08 7.62
N LYS A 2 6.43 2.10 7.09
CA LYS A 2 7.08 3.33 6.61
C LYS A 2 7.08 3.36 5.09
N ILE A 3 6.03 3.91 4.47
CA ILE A 3 6.11 4.24 3.03
C ILE A 3 7.05 5.42 2.88
N THR A 4 8.23 5.17 2.33
CA THR A 4 9.22 6.21 2.06
C THR A 4 8.86 6.99 0.80
N ARG A 5 9.26 8.28 0.78
CA ARG A 5 9.08 9.19 -0.36
C ARG A 5 7.62 9.18 -0.89
N CYS A 6 6.67 9.48 -0.02
CA CYS A 6 5.26 9.65 -0.37
C CYS A 6 4.85 11.10 -0.13
N LYS A 7 4.28 11.75 -1.16
CA LYS A 7 3.77 13.12 -1.07
C LYS A 7 2.33 13.20 -0.53
N LEU A 8 1.65 12.06 -0.42
CA LEU A 8 0.27 12.01 0.11
C LEU A 8 0.28 12.28 1.61
N ASN A 9 -0.70 13.03 2.09
CA ASN A 9 -0.86 13.26 3.52
C ASN A 9 -1.26 11.96 4.25
N LYS A 10 -1.05 11.91 5.58
CA LYS A 10 -1.33 10.70 6.38
C LYS A 10 -2.81 10.27 6.38
N LYS A 11 -3.75 11.19 6.19
CA LYS A 11 -5.19 10.87 6.13
C LYS A 11 -5.52 10.11 4.84
N THR A 12 -5.06 10.60 3.70
CA THR A 12 -5.20 9.95 2.39
C THR A 12 -4.50 8.60 2.36
N GLN A 13 -3.30 8.49 2.95
CA GLN A 13 -2.60 7.19 3.05
C GLN A 13 -3.41 6.15 3.84
N ARG A 14 -4.00 6.54 4.99
CA ARG A 14 -4.86 5.64 5.77
C ARG A 14 -6.10 5.20 4.99
N LYS A 15 -6.77 6.12 4.30
CA LYS A 15 -7.91 5.78 3.45
C LYS A 15 -7.54 4.84 2.31
N LEU A 16 -6.39 5.05 1.67
CA LEU A 16 -5.89 4.14 0.63
C LEU A 16 -5.58 2.75 1.18
N LEU A 17 -5.13 2.65 2.43
CA LEU A 17 -4.91 1.37 3.10
C LEU A 17 -6.25 0.66 3.39
N GLU A 18 -7.26 1.38 3.90
CA GLU A 18 -8.61 0.84 4.09
C GLU A 18 -9.18 0.29 2.78
N PHE A 19 -9.05 1.05 1.69
CA PHE A 19 -9.48 0.62 0.36
C PHE A 19 -8.69 -0.58 -0.17
N PHE A 20 -7.39 -0.65 0.11
CA PHE A 20 -6.57 -1.78 -0.31
C PHE A 20 -7.01 -3.08 0.39
N VAL A 21 -7.30 -3.01 1.70
CA VAL A 21 -7.81 -4.16 2.47
C VAL A 21 -9.21 -4.56 2.02
N ALA A 22 -10.05 -3.59 1.65
CA ALA A 22 -11.37 -3.83 1.08
C ALA A 22 -11.35 -4.21 -0.42
N GLU A 23 -10.18 -4.54 -0.98
CA GLU A 23 -9.99 -4.97 -2.37
C GLU A 23 -10.48 -3.97 -3.44
N VAL A 24 -10.63 -2.70 -3.06
CA VAL A 24 -11.01 -1.63 -3.98
C VAL A 24 -9.86 -1.38 -4.95
N THR A 25 -10.16 -1.24 -6.24
CA THR A 25 -9.10 -0.98 -7.24
C THR A 25 -8.45 0.39 -7.02
N ALA A 26 -7.16 0.51 -7.32
CA ALA A 26 -6.44 1.78 -7.17
C ALA A 26 -7.07 2.94 -7.98
N ARG A 27 -7.71 2.63 -9.12
CA ARG A 27 -8.44 3.61 -9.93
C ARG A 27 -9.66 4.11 -9.18
N THR A 28 -10.53 3.20 -8.74
CA THR A 28 -11.73 3.56 -7.96
C THR A 28 -11.36 4.31 -6.68
N ALA A 29 -10.32 3.88 -5.97
CA ALA A 29 -9.82 4.56 -4.77
C ALA A 29 -9.34 6.00 -5.07
N ALA A 30 -8.73 6.22 -6.24
CA ALA A 30 -8.31 7.55 -6.67
C ALA A 30 -9.50 8.45 -6.97
N ASP A 31 -10.52 7.93 -7.66
CA ASP A 31 -11.75 8.66 -7.98
C ASP A 31 -12.51 9.04 -6.71
N LEU A 32 -12.65 8.10 -5.75
CA LEU A 32 -13.30 8.34 -4.46
C LEU A 32 -12.56 9.37 -3.58
N LEU A 33 -11.24 9.48 -3.75
CA LEU A 33 -10.40 10.40 -2.97
C LEU A 33 -10.10 11.72 -3.67
N GLY A 34 -10.51 11.86 -4.94
CA GLY A 34 -10.19 13.03 -5.76
C GLY A 34 -8.68 13.22 -5.96
N ILE A 35 -7.90 12.14 -6.07
CA ILE A 35 -6.45 12.20 -6.30
C ILE A 35 -6.08 11.68 -7.69
N GLN A 36 -4.86 12.01 -8.14
CA GLN A 36 -4.35 11.48 -9.41
C GLN A 36 -4.32 9.93 -9.40
N PRO A 37 -4.87 9.24 -10.40
CA PRO A 37 -4.90 7.76 -10.46
C PRO A 37 -3.52 7.10 -10.34
N ASN A 38 -2.51 7.68 -10.98
CA ASN A 38 -1.13 7.16 -10.91
C ASN A 38 -0.54 7.24 -9.49
N SER A 39 -0.97 8.21 -8.68
CA SER A 39 -0.55 8.32 -7.29
C SER A 39 -1.11 7.18 -6.44
N ALA A 40 -2.40 6.84 -6.61
CA ALA A 40 -3.00 5.68 -5.94
C ALA A 40 -2.37 4.37 -6.42
N ALA A 41 -2.16 4.21 -7.74
CA ALA A 41 -1.53 3.02 -8.30
C ALA A 41 -0.09 2.82 -7.78
N LEU A 42 0.70 3.89 -7.71
CA LEU A 42 2.05 3.86 -7.15
C LEU A 42 2.03 3.51 -5.65
N PHE A 43 1.06 4.05 -4.90
CA PHE A 43 0.87 3.72 -3.48
C PHE A 43 0.59 2.22 -3.30
N TYR A 44 -0.34 1.66 -4.07
CA TYR A 44 -0.71 0.25 -4.03
C TYR A 44 0.47 -0.66 -4.38
N ARG A 45 1.27 -0.28 -5.39
CA ARG A 45 2.49 -1.00 -5.76
C ARG A 45 3.50 -1.04 -4.60
N LYS A 46 3.78 0.11 -3.99
CA LYS A 46 4.71 0.19 -2.84
C LYS A 46 4.19 -0.63 -1.66
N LEU A 47 2.89 -0.59 -1.40
CA LEU A 47 2.27 -1.38 -0.33
C LEU A 47 2.48 -2.88 -0.56
N ARG A 48 2.26 -3.39 -1.78
CA ARG A 48 2.54 -4.79 -2.12
C ARG A 48 4.00 -5.17 -1.93
N GLN A 49 4.94 -4.31 -2.34
CA GLN A 49 6.38 -4.56 -2.12
C GLN A 49 6.74 -4.66 -0.64
N ILE A 50 6.14 -3.80 0.20
CA ILE A 50 6.34 -3.86 1.65
C ILE A 50 5.78 -5.16 2.22
N ILE A 51 4.58 -5.58 1.79
CA ILE A 51 3.98 -6.85 2.23
C ILE A 51 4.90 -8.03 1.85
N MET A 52 5.33 -8.09 0.59
CA MET A 52 6.24 -9.16 0.12
C MET A 52 7.56 -9.19 0.89
N TYR A 53 8.17 -8.03 1.14
CA TYR A 53 9.40 -7.96 1.93
C TYR A 53 9.23 -8.57 3.33
N HIS A 54 8.13 -8.29 4.03
CA HIS A 54 7.91 -8.85 5.36
C HIS A 54 7.56 -10.34 5.30
N LEU A 55 6.76 -10.76 4.32
CA LEU A 55 6.47 -12.17 4.10
C LEU A 55 7.75 -12.99 3.84
N ASP A 56 8.69 -12.46 3.06
CA ASP A 56 9.97 -13.12 2.80
C ASP A 56 10.83 -13.22 4.08
N GLN A 57 10.85 -12.17 4.92
CA GLN A 57 11.57 -12.21 6.20
C GLN A 57 10.95 -13.23 7.17
N ASP A 58 9.62 -13.21 7.31
CA ASP A 58 8.88 -14.16 8.16
C ASP A 58 9.13 -15.60 7.69
N ALA A 59 9.16 -15.84 6.38
CA ALA A 59 9.46 -17.16 5.82
C ALA A 59 10.88 -17.64 6.13
N ILE A 60 11.87 -16.73 6.12
CA ILE A 60 13.26 -17.06 6.48
C ILE A 60 13.35 -17.40 7.97
N GLU A 61 12.72 -16.63 8.86
CA GLU A 61 12.72 -16.88 10.30
C GLU A 61 12.09 -18.24 10.66
N VAL A 62 10.96 -18.59 10.03
CA VAL A 62 10.31 -19.90 10.23
C VAL A 62 11.18 -21.06 9.76
N LEU A 63 11.96 -20.87 8.69
CA LEU A 63 12.84 -21.91 8.14
C LEU A 63 14.13 -22.09 8.96
N GLN A 64 14.57 -21.05 9.68
CA GLN A 64 15.77 -21.06 10.53
C GLN A 64 15.51 -21.52 11.97
N GLY A 65 14.29 -21.98 12.28
CA GLY A 65 13.89 -22.58 13.55
C GLY A 65 14.64 -23.85 13.92
#